data_AF-A0A2V5YA47-F1
#
_entry.id   AF-A0A2V5YA47-F1
#
_cell.length_a   1.000
_cell.length_b   1.000
_cell.length_c   1.000
_cell.angle_alpha   90.00
_cell.angle_beta   90.00
_cell.angle_gamma   90.00
#
_symmetry.space_group_name_H-M   'P 1'
#
loop_
_entity.id
_entity.type
_entity.pdbx_description
1 polymer ?
#
loop_
_entity_poly.entity_id
_entity_poly.type
_entity_poly.pdbx_seq_one_letter_code
_entity_poly.pdbx_strand_id
1 'polypeptide(L)' 'FERVSPSAWSFLIGGYQPAERWLKDRKGHTLSYDDKETYSRIIAALGGTRRLMSEIEKTIHKHGGWPRAFK' A
#
# COMPACT_ATOMS: atom_id res chain seq x y z
N PHE A 1 6.33 14.42 -9.26
CA PHE A 1 6.06 13.02 -8.87
C PHE A 1 7.34 12.24 -9.03
N GLU A 2 8.29 12.40 -8.12
CA GLU A 2 9.48 11.56 -8.11
C GLU A 2 9.08 10.16 -7.64
N ARG A 3 9.17 9.20 -8.56
CA ARG A 3 9.18 7.74 -8.35
C ARG A 3 8.30 7.25 -7.20
N VAL A 4 6.98 7.20 -7.44
CA VAL A 4 6.10 6.33 -6.64
C VAL A 4 6.71 4.92 -6.67
N SER A 5 6.94 4.33 -5.50
CA SER A 5 7.55 2.99 -5.46
C SER A 5 6.66 2.00 -6.23
N PRO A 6 7.23 1.13 -7.09
CA PRO A 6 6.44 0.13 -7.83
C PRO A 6 5.59 -0.73 -6.89
N SER A 7 6.08 -0.94 -5.66
CA SER A 7 5.35 -1.67 -4.64
C SER A 7 4.10 -1.00 -4.10
N ALA A 8 4.10 0.33 -3.97
CA ALA A 8 2.92 1.06 -3.54
C ALA A 8 1.90 1.14 -4.68
N TRP A 9 2.38 1.27 -5.91
CA TRP A 9 1.54 1.27 -7.10
C TRP A 9 0.80 -0.06 -7.30
N SER A 10 1.54 -1.17 -7.26
CA SER A 10 0.99 -2.52 -7.49
C SER A 10 0.32 -3.15 -6.26
N PHE A 11 0.15 -2.41 -5.17
CA PHE A 11 -0.44 -2.94 -3.94
C PHE A 11 -1.94 -3.22 -4.13
N LEU A 12 -2.33 -4.49 -4.11
CA LEU A 12 -3.71 -4.94 -4.29
C LEU A 12 -4.42 -5.07 -2.95
N ILE A 13 -5.59 -4.45 -2.82
CA ILE A 13 -6.50 -4.60 -1.69
C ILE A 13 -7.87 -4.99 -2.25
N GLY A 14 -8.41 -6.15 -1.83
CA GLY A 14 -9.75 -6.59 -2.24
C GLY A 14 -9.96 -6.66 -3.76
N GLY A 15 -8.89 -6.90 -4.54
CA GLY A 15 -8.94 -7.02 -6.00
C GLY A 15 -8.71 -5.73 -6.79
N TYR A 16 -8.45 -4.58 -6.15
CA TYR A 16 -8.11 -3.34 -6.85
C TYR A 16 -6.84 -2.68 -6.30
N GLN A 17 -6.24 -1.78 -7.08
CA GLN A 17 -5.05 -1.01 -6.71
C GLN A 17 -5.45 0.38 -6.23
N PRO A 18 -5.38 0.71 -4.92
CA PRO A 18 -5.88 1.99 -4.40
C PRO A 18 -5.17 3.20 -5.01
N ALA A 19 -3.84 3.11 -5.20
CA ALA A 19 -3.05 4.18 -5.82
C ALA A 19 -3.45 4.45 -7.27
N GLU A 20 -3.71 3.39 -8.04
CA GLU A 20 -4.17 3.53 -9.42
C GLU A 20 -5.62 4.06 -9.46
N ARG A 21 -6.50 3.48 -8.65
CA ARG A 21 -7.93 3.81 -8.59
C ARG A 21 -8.15 5.29 -8.28
N TRP A 22 -7.44 5.84 -7.29
CA TRP A 22 -7.58 7.24 -6.89
C TRP A 22 -7.26 8.22 -8.03
N LEU A 23 -6.23 7.92 -8.84
CA LEU A 23 -5.90 8.72 -10.02
C LEU A 23 -6.91 8.53 -11.16
N LYS A 24 -7.38 7.29 -11.38
CA LYS A 24 -8.41 7.00 -12.39
C LYS A 24 -9.69 7.80 -12.13
N ASP A 25 -10.14 7.86 -10.88
CA ASP A 25 -11.35 8.60 -10.49
C ASP A 25 -11.20 10.13 -10.69
N ARG A 26 -9.98 10.65 -10.85
CA ARG A 26 -9.69 12.08 -11.08
C ARG A 26 -9.17 12.39 -12.48
N LYS A 27 -9.21 11.42 -13.39
CA LYS A 27 -8.77 11.63 -14.77
C LYS A 27 -9.65 12.69 -15.44
N GLY A 28 -9.01 13.67 -16.08
CA GLY A 28 -9.71 14.81 -16.70
C GLY A 28 -9.90 16.02 -15.80
N HIS A 29 -9.52 15.93 -14.52
CA HIS A 29 -9.48 17.06 -13.59
C HIS A 29 -8.04 17.52 -13.33
N THR A 30 -7.84 18.82 -13.11
CA THR A 30 -6.57 19.34 -12.61
C THR A 30 -6.45 19.06 -11.13
N LEU A 31 -5.39 18.36 -10.71
CA LEU A 31 -5.12 18.09 -9.30
C LEU A 31 -4.65 19.37 -8.60
N SER A 32 -5.37 19.74 -7.54
CA SER A 32 -4.97 20.80 -6.61
C SER A 32 -3.69 20.41 -5.85
N TYR A 33 -3.17 21.33 -5.04
CA TYR A 33 -2.09 21.01 -4.11
C TYR A 33 -2.52 19.94 -3.09
N ASP A 34 -3.70 20.11 -2.49
CA ASP A 34 -4.27 19.20 -1.49
C ASP A 34 -4.52 17.80 -2.05
N ASP A 35 -4.91 17.70 -3.32
CA ASP A 35 -5.03 16.43 -4.04
C ASP A 35 -3.68 15.71 -4.12
N LYS A 36 -2.60 16.42 -4.45
CA LYS A 36 -1.25 15.84 -4.53
C LYS A 36 -0.74 15.41 -3.16
N GLU A 37 -1.05 16.19 -2.12
CA GLU A 37 -0.72 15.83 -0.75
C GLU A 37 -1.49 14.58 -0.31
N THR A 38 -2.79 14.52 -0.57
CA THR A 38 -3.64 13.37 -0.31
C THR A 38 -3.10 12.13 -1.01
N TYR A 39 -2.75 12.24 -2.29
CA TYR A 39 -2.16 11.14 -3.04
C TYR A 39 -0.84 10.66 -2.42
N SER A 40 0.02 11.60 -1.99
CA SER A 40 1.29 11.26 -1.34
C SER A 40 1.07 10.50 -0.02
N ARG A 41 0.06 10.89 0.78
CA ARG A 41 -0.34 10.18 2.00
C ARG A 41 -0.84 8.76 1.70
N ILE A 42 -1.61 8.58 0.62
CA ILE A 42 -2.03 7.24 0.16
C ILE A 42 -0.81 6.37 -0.16
N ILE A 43 0.15 6.89 -0.94
CA ILE A 43 1.38 6.15 -1.27
C ILE A 43 2.17 5.78 -0.02
N ALA A 44 2.34 6.71 0.92
CA ALA A 44 3.03 6.47 2.18
C ALA A 44 2.34 5.39 3.02
N ALA A 45 1.01 5.43 3.13
CA ALA A 45 0.23 4.45 3.86
C ALA A 45 0.38 3.04 3.25
N LEU A 46 0.27 2.91 1.92
CA LEU A 46 0.44 1.62 1.24
C LEU A 46 1.86 1.05 1.44
N GLY A 47 2.88 1.91 1.39
CA GLY A 47 4.26 1.53 1.69
C GLY A 47 4.44 1.02 3.13
N GLY A 48 3.85 1.75 4.10
CA GLY A 48 3.85 1.38 5.52
C GLY A 48 3.15 0.05 5.78
N THR A 49 1.97 -0.15 5.20
CA THR A 49 1.22 -1.41 5.30
C THR A 49 2.05 -2.59 4.79
N ARG A 50 2.65 -2.48 3.59
CA ARG A 50 3.47 -3.56 3.04
C ARG A 50 4.66 -3.90 3.94
N ARG A 51 5.32 -2.87 4.50
CA ARG A 51 6.42 -3.06 5.44
C ARG A 51 5.96 -3.83 6.68
N LEU A 52 4.89 -3.36 7.33
CA LEU A 52 4.36 -3.97 8.55
C LEU A 52 3.92 -5.41 8.31
N MET A 53 3.22 -5.70 7.20
CA MET A 53 2.86 -7.06 6.82
C MET A 53 4.09 -7.96 6.69
N SER A 54 5.18 -7.47 6.07
CA SER A 54 6.42 -8.23 5.98
C SER A 54 7.08 -8.47 7.34
N GLU A 55 7.04 -7.49 8.24
CA GLU A 55 7.56 -7.63 9.61
C GLU A 55 6.74 -8.65 10.42
N ILE A 56 5.42 -8.67 10.25
CA ILE A 56 4.52 -9.67 10.85
C ILE A 56 4.88 -11.07 10.34
N GLU A 57 4.97 -11.27 9.01
CA GLU A 57 5.32 -12.58 8.44
C GLU A 57 6.68 -13.10 8.95
N LYS A 58 7.69 -12.23 9.02
CA LYS A 58 9.00 -12.58 9.60
C LYS A 58 8.88 -12.99 11.06
N THR A 59 8.09 -12.28 11.84
CA THR A 59 7.86 -12.57 13.26
C THR A 59 7.18 -13.92 13.41
N ILE A 60 6.14 -14.19 12.63
CA ILE A 60 5.42 -15.47 12.65
C ILE A 60 6.35 -16.63 12.31
N HIS A 61 7.16 -16.50 11.27
CA HIS A 61 8.14 -17.53 10.91
C HIS A 61 9.15 -17.78 12.03
N LYS A 62 9.68 -16.72 12.66
CA LYS A 62 10.60 -16.81 13.80
C LYS A 62 10.00 -17.59 14.98
N HIS A 63 8.69 -17.51 15.20
CA HIS A 63 8.00 -18.19 16.30
C HIS A 63 7.40 -19.56 15.94
N GLY A 64 7.79 -20.15 14.80
CA GLY A 64 7.37 -21.50 14.40
C GLY A 64 6.20 -21.56 13.42
N GLY A 65 5.82 -20.41 12.85
CA GLY A 65 4.84 -20.32 11.78
C GLY A 65 3.39 -20.46 12.24
N TRP A 66 2.46 -20.19 11.32
CA TRP A 66 1.03 -20.36 11.53
C TRP A 66 0.62 -21.77 12.02
N PRO A 67 1.19 -22.89 11.53
CA PRO A 67 0.81 -24.21 12.01
C PRO A 67 1.09 -24.46 13.50
N ARG A 68 2.03 -23.72 14.11
CA ARG A 68 2.32 -23.81 15.55
C ARG A 68 1.37 -22.95 16.38
N ALA A 69 0.75 -21.93 15.80
CA ALA A 69 -0.18 -21.04 16.51
C ALA A 69 -1.54 -21.69 16.81
N PHE A 70 -1.90 -22.75 16.09
CA PHE A 70 -3.19 -23.46 16.22
C PHE A 70 -3.04 -24.89 16.76
N LYS A 71 -1.88 -25.20 17.37
CA LYS A 71 -1.65 -26.42 18.16
C LYS A 71 -1.71 -26.09 19.63
#